data_AF-A0A7J0DWM6-F1
#
_entry.id   AF-A0A7J0DWM6-F1
#
_cell.length_a   1.000
_cell.length_b   1.000
_cell.length_c   1.000
_cell.angle_alpha   90.00
_cell.angle_beta   90.00
_cell.angle_gamma   90.00
#
_symmetry.space_group_name_H-M   'P 1'
#
loop_
_entity.id
_entity.type
_entity.pdbx_description
1 polymer ?
#
loop_
_entity_poly.entity_id
_entity_poly.type
_entity_poly.pdbx_seq_one_letter_code
_entity_poly.pdbx_strand_id
1 'polypeptide(L)'
;MCYEVKCSTCGKMSWGGCGMHVASVHKRISEGQHCQCKEWPGIKAGSDNSAAATSENSAAATAKPRPLPIAASCDCVLRLLIISVSSL
;
A
#
# COMPACT_ATOMS: atom_id res chain seq x y z
N MET A 1 7.27 -17.02 23.11
CA MET A 1 7.33 -15.65 22.57
C MET A 1 7.07 -15.70 21.08
N CYS A 2 6.08 -14.96 20.57
CA CYS A 2 5.89 -14.84 19.12
C CYS A 2 6.57 -13.56 18.62
N TYR A 3 7.09 -13.59 17.40
CA TYR A 3 7.80 -12.47 16.77
C TYR A 3 7.45 -12.36 15.28
N GLU A 4 7.72 -11.20 14.70
CA GLU A 4 7.50 -10.92 13.28
C GLU A 4 8.61 -11.52 12.42
N VAL A 5 8.24 -12.14 11.30
CA VAL A 5 9.17 -12.74 10.34
C VAL A 5 8.71 -12.47 8.92
N LYS A 6 9.64 -12.25 7.99
CA LYS A 6 9.29 -12.10 6.58
C LYS A 6 9.01 -13.47 5.95
N CYS A 7 7.87 -13.60 5.27
CA CYS A 7 7.55 -14.83 4.56
C CYS A 7 8.37 -14.93 3.26
N SER A 8 9.08 -16.05 3.07
CA SER A 8 9.85 -16.29 1.83
C SER A 8 8.97 -16.50 0.60
N THR A 9 7.71 -16.90 0.79
CA THR A 9 6.77 -17.20 -0.31
C THR A 9 6.13 -15.93 -0.87
N CYS A 10 5.64 -15.05 -0.01
CA CYS A 10 4.89 -13.85 -0.43
C CYS A 10 5.57 -12.52 -0.11
N GLY A 11 6.71 -12.53 0.60
CA GLY A 11 7.46 -11.32 0.97
C GLY A 11 6.81 -10.44 2.04
N LYS A 12 5.60 -10.78 2.50
CA LYS A 12 4.84 -10.07 3.55
C LYS A 12 5.27 -10.46 4.96
N MET A 13 4.84 -9.68 5.95
CA MET A 13 5.13 -9.91 7.36
C MET A 13 4.24 -11.02 7.93
N SER A 14 4.87 -12.02 8.51
CA SER A 14 4.27 -13.20 9.13
C SER A 14 4.72 -13.32 10.59
N TRP A 15 4.32 -14.41 11.25
CA TRP A 15 4.62 -14.64 12.65
C TRP A 15 5.30 -16.00 12.87
N GLY A 16 6.33 -16.00 13.73
CA GLY A 16 7.00 -17.20 14.25
C GLY A 16 6.69 -17.41 15.73
N GLY A 17 6.65 -18.67 16.20
CA GLY A 17 6.43 -19.03 17.60
C GLY A 17 5.23 -19.94 17.85
N CYS A 18 4.72 -19.94 19.09
CA CYS A 18 3.71 -20.88 19.58
C CYS A 18 2.25 -20.52 19.27
N GLY A 19 1.95 -19.40 18.60
CA GLY A 19 0.58 -19.04 18.23
C GLY A 19 -0.19 -18.22 19.29
N MET A 20 0.13 -18.37 20.58
CA MET A 20 -0.60 -17.69 21.65
C MET A 20 -0.42 -16.16 21.69
N HIS A 21 0.68 -15.63 21.15
CA HIS A 21 0.99 -14.19 21.17
C HIS A 21 0.78 -13.53 19.80
N VAL A 22 0.14 -14.22 18.87
CA VAL A 22 0.04 -13.81 17.47
C VAL A 22 -0.82 -12.56 17.30
N ALA A 23 -1.86 -12.38 18.11
CA ALA A 23 -2.66 -11.15 18.10
C ALA A 23 -1.82 -9.88 18.41
N SER A 24 -0.83 -10.00 19.29
CA SER A 24 0.08 -8.88 19.62
C SER A 24 1.13 -8.62 18.54
N VAL A 25 1.45 -9.62 17.71
CA VAL A 25 2.34 -9.46 16.54
C VAL A 25 1.54 -8.87 15.38
N HIS A 26 0.33 -9.39 15.14
CA HIS A 26 -0.59 -8.90 14.12
C HIS A 26 -0.92 -7.41 14.32
N LYS A 27 -1.13 -6.94 15.55
CA LYS A 27 -1.38 -5.51 15.81
C LYS A 27 -0.19 -4.58 15.51
N ARG A 28 1.04 -5.11 15.42
CA ARG A 28 2.23 -4.30 15.09
C ARG A 28 2.46 -4.19 13.58
N ILE A 29 1.93 -5.15 12.83
CA ILE A 29 2.02 -5.18 11.38
C ILE A 29 0.81 -4.41 10.83
N SER A 30 1.03 -3.56 9.82
CA SER A 30 -0.07 -2.81 9.21
C SER A 30 -1.05 -3.72 8.47
N GLU A 31 -2.32 -3.37 8.50
CA GLU A 31 -3.37 -4.05 7.73
C GLU A 31 -3.03 -3.95 6.23
N GLY A 32 -2.79 -5.10 5.59
CA GLY A 32 -2.28 -5.21 4.21
C GLY A 32 -0.84 -5.75 4.10
N GLN A 33 -0.05 -5.71 5.17
CA GLN A 33 1.29 -6.34 5.23
C GLN A 33 1.28 -7.71 5.90
N HIS A 34 0.13 -8.19 6.37
CA HIS A 34 -0.03 -9.53 6.91
C HIS A 34 0.13 -10.60 5.83
N CYS A 35 0.91 -11.62 6.12
CA CYS A 35 1.04 -12.81 5.27
C CYS A 35 -0.23 -13.68 5.37
N GLN A 36 -0.92 -13.94 4.25
CA GLN A 36 -2.04 -14.89 4.18
C GLN A 36 -1.61 -16.35 3.93
N CYS A 37 -0.31 -16.63 3.75
CA CYS A 37 0.16 -18.01 3.52
C CYS A 37 0.01 -18.91 4.76
N LYS A 38 -0.18 -18.32 5.94
CA LYS A 38 -0.32 -19.02 7.22
C LYS A 38 -1.52 -18.44 7.98
N GLU A 39 -2.28 -19.33 8.63
CA GLU A 39 -3.41 -18.94 9.48
C GLU A 39 -2.96 -18.09 10.68
N TRP A 40 -3.79 -17.14 11.06
CA TRP A 40 -3.58 -16.21 12.17
C TRP A 40 -4.47 -16.60 13.35
N PRO A 41 -4.01 -17.50 14.25
CA PRO A 41 -4.82 -17.97 15.36
C PRO A 41 -5.21 -16.83 16.30
N GLY A 42 -6.50 -16.78 16.64
CA GLY A 42 -7.04 -15.76 17.56
C GLY A 42 -7.37 -14.41 16.91
N ILE A 43 -7.18 -14.25 15.60
CA ILE A 43 -7.66 -13.10 14.84
C ILE A 43 -8.83 -13.59 13.99
N LYS A 44 -10.07 -13.32 14.43
CA LYS A 44 -11.23 -13.54 13.57
C LYS A 44 -11.11 -12.57 12.39
N ALA A 45 -10.78 -13.10 11.22
CA ALA A 45 -10.79 -12.35 9.98
C ALA A 45 -12.24 -11.92 9.71
N GLY A 46 -12.58 -10.72 10.19
CA GLY A 46 -13.73 -10.01 9.69
C GLY A 46 -13.42 -9.60 8.27
N SER A 47 -13.97 -10.37 7.31
CA SER A 47 -14.62 -9.82 6.12
C SER A 47 -15.05 -8.37 6.40
N ASP A 48 -14.66 -7.36 5.64
CA ASP A 48 -14.90 -7.24 4.21
C ASP A 48 -13.84 -6.36 3.50
N ASN A 49 -13.68 -6.63 2.19
CA ASN A 49 -12.93 -5.86 1.18
C ASN A 49 -11.44 -6.23 0.97
N SER A 50 -11.21 -7.47 0.52
CA SER A 50 -10.15 -7.72 -0.48
C SER A 50 -10.75 -7.61 -1.88
N ALA A 51 -10.95 -6.38 -2.37
CA ALA A 51 -11.01 -6.04 -3.81
C ALA A 51 -11.24 -4.53 -4.02
N ALA A 52 -10.20 -3.71 -3.84
CA ALA A 52 -9.97 -2.54 -4.68
C ALA A 52 -8.58 -1.99 -4.38
N ALA A 53 -7.70 -2.14 -5.36
CA ALA A 53 -6.45 -1.44 -5.40
C ALA A 53 -6.67 0.06 -5.23
N THR A 54 -5.85 0.70 -4.41
CA THR A 54 -5.23 1.95 -4.82
C THR A 54 -3.81 1.94 -4.28
N SER A 55 -2.87 1.89 -5.22
CA SER A 55 -1.47 2.22 -5.02
C SER A 55 -1.30 3.64 -4.46
N GLU A 56 -0.08 3.92 -3.97
CA GLU A 56 0.52 5.25 -3.75
C GLU A 56 0.09 5.93 -2.44
N ASN A 57 0.91 6.12 -1.39
CA ASN A 57 2.32 6.51 -1.23
C ASN A 57 2.67 6.34 0.29
N SER A 58 3.88 6.15 0.83
CA SER A 58 5.24 6.66 0.59
C SER A 58 6.21 5.74 1.35
N ALA A 59 7.31 5.28 0.75
CA ALA A 59 8.61 5.96 0.74
C ALA A 59 9.14 6.36 2.13
N ALA A 60 9.94 5.48 2.73
CA ALA A 60 10.96 5.82 3.72
C ALA A 60 12.11 4.80 3.68
N ALA A 61 12.81 4.73 2.54
CA ALA A 61 14.16 4.20 2.49
C ALA A 61 15.02 5.23 1.76
N THR A 62 16.05 5.69 2.49
CA THR A 62 17.00 6.72 2.10
C THR A 62 17.78 6.33 0.85
N ALA A 63 17.52 7.01 -0.27
CA ALA A 63 18.46 7.13 -1.40
C ALA A 63 17.94 8.24 -2.31
N LYS A 64 18.61 9.39 -2.27
CA LYS A 64 18.32 10.60 -3.03
C LYS A 64 18.22 10.32 -4.54
N PRO A 65 17.07 10.53 -5.21
CA PRO A 65 17.04 10.78 -6.64
C PRO A 65 17.12 12.30 -6.89
N ARG A 66 18.00 12.65 -7.83
CA ARG A 66 18.32 14.00 -8.30
C ARG A 66 17.15 14.58 -9.12
N PRO A 67 17.01 15.92 -9.26
CA PRO A 67 15.73 16.56 -9.58
C PRO A 67 15.41 16.67 -11.08
N LEU A 68 14.15 17.04 -11.35
CA LEU A 68 13.53 17.71 -12.53
C LEU A 68 12.72 16.80 -13.50
N PRO A 69 11.71 17.36 -14.22
CA PRO A 69 10.69 18.33 -13.79
C PRO A 69 9.26 17.88 -14.16
N ILE A 70 8.27 18.11 -13.29
CA ILE A 70 6.84 18.02 -13.63
C ILE A 70 6.36 19.34 -14.22
N ALA A 71 6.29 19.40 -15.54
CA ALA A 71 5.54 20.43 -16.26
C ALA A 71 4.66 19.74 -17.31
N ALA A 72 3.48 20.32 -17.53
CA ALA A 72 2.56 20.07 -18.65
C ALA A 72 1.37 19.11 -18.47
N SER A 73 0.62 19.22 -17.36
CA SER A 73 -0.76 18.67 -17.32
C SER A 73 -1.87 19.72 -17.22
N CYS A 74 -1.54 21.02 -17.16
CA CYS A 74 -2.52 22.09 -16.99
C CYS A 74 -2.69 22.98 -18.23
N ASP A 75 -2.44 22.47 -19.45
CA ASP A 75 -2.54 23.26 -20.70
C ASP A 75 -3.63 22.76 -21.67
N CYS A 76 -4.17 21.54 -21.49
CA CYS A 76 -5.10 20.96 -22.47
C CYS A 76 -6.51 21.58 -22.41
N VAL A 77 -6.97 22.00 -21.22
CA VAL A 77 -8.34 22.54 -21.05
C VAL A 77 -8.45 24.00 -21.52
N LEU A 78 -7.37 24.79 -21.36
CA LEU A 78 -7.39 26.20 -21.75
C LEU A 78 -7.30 26.39 -23.28
N ARG A 79 -6.64 25.47 -23.99
CA ARG A 79 -6.56 25.49 -25.46
C ARG A 79 -7.88 25.18 -26.17
N LEU A 80 -8.81 24.44 -25.53
CA LEU A 80 -10.11 24.13 -26.14
C LEU A 80 -11.11 25.30 -26.00
N LEU A 81 -11.02 26.10 -24.94
CA LEU A 81 -11.91 27.26 -24.73
C LEU A 81 -11.60 28.43 -25.67
N ILE A 82 -10.34 28.61 -26.10
CA ILE A 82 -9.94 29.71 -27.00
C ILE A 82 -10.48 29.49 -28.43
N ILE A 83 -10.67 28.24 -28.87
CA ILE A 83 -11.15 27.95 -30.23
C ILE A 83 -12.63 28.33 -30.40
N SER A 84 -13.46 28.21 -29.35
CA SER A 84 -14.90 28.48 -29.45
C SER A 84 -15.27 29.97 -29.52
N VAL A 85 -14.43 30.88 -29.03
CA VAL A 85 -14.71 32.34 -29.08
C VAL A 85 -14.29 33.01 -30.40
N SER A 86 -13.52 32.33 -31.26
CA SER A 86 -13.01 32.92 -32.52
C SER A 86 -13.92 32.65 -33.73
N SER A 87 -15.07 32.01 -33.55
CA SER A 87 -16.00 31.64 -34.63
C SER A 87 -17.42 32.17 -34.42
N LEU A 88 -17.60 33.13 -33.50
CA LEU A 88 -18.83 33.91 -33.34
C LEU A 88 -18.57 35.38 -33.64
#